data_AF-A0A3D5VDV5-F1
#
_entry.id   AF-A0A3D5VDV5-F1
#
_cell.length_a   1.000
_cell.length_b   1.000
_cell.length_c   1.000
_cell.angle_alpha   90.00
_cell.angle_beta   90.00
_cell.angle_gamma   90.00
#
_symmetry.space_group_name_H-M   'P 1'
#
loop_
_entity.id
_entity.type
_entity.pdbx_description
1 polymer ?
#
loop_
_entity_poly.entity_id
_entity_poly.type
_entity_poly.pdbx_seq_one_letter_code
_entity_poly.pdbx_strand_id
1 'polypeptide(L)' 'MRFIWKPLNKILLILGILLTIVGYLIMGSGDKTISPVILVVAYVIVFPAAIISGFKKSSE' A
#
# COMPACT_ATOMS: atom_id res chain seq x y z
N MET A 1 15.78 12.64 7.85
CA MET A 1 15.08 12.41 6.56
C MET A 1 13.78 13.21 6.59
N ARG A 2 13.51 14.06 5.59
CA ARG A 2 12.23 14.78 5.50
C ARG A 2 11.29 14.04 4.55
N PHE A 3 10.07 13.77 5.00
CA PHE A 3 9.02 13.19 4.15
C PHE A 3 8.44 14.28 3.25
N ILE A 4 8.33 13.99 1.96
CA ILE A 4 7.79 14.88 0.94
C ILE A 4 6.72 14.12 0.15
N TRP A 5 5.55 14.73 0.04
CA TRP A 5 4.46 14.20 -0.77
C TRP A 5 4.76 14.34 -2.26
N LYS A 6 5.24 13.26 -2.87
CA LYS A 6 5.48 13.16 -4.31
C LYS A 6 4.27 12.55 -5.02
N PRO A 7 4.00 12.85 -6.30
CA PRO A 7 2.88 12.23 -7.03
C PRO A 7 2.86 10.69 -6.91
N LEU A 8 4.03 10.05 -6.99
CA LEU A 8 4.19 8.60 -6.84
C LEU A 8 3.73 8.08 -5.48
N ASN A 9 4.06 8.78 -4.38
CA ASN A 9 3.70 8.31 -3.04
C ASN A 9 2.18 8.39 -2.81
N LYS A 10 1.52 9.41 -3.36
CA LYS A 10 0.05 9.55 -3.33
C LYS A 10 -0.63 8.44 -4.12
N ILE A 11 -0.12 8.15 -5.33
CA ILE A 11 -0.66 7.07 -6.17
C ILE A 11 -0.54 5.72 -5.45
N LEU A 12 0.64 5.41 -4.90
CA LEU A 12 0.86 4.18 -4.14
C LEU A 12 -0.05 4.08 -2.91
N LEU A 13 -0.27 5.19 -2.21
CA LEU A 13 -1.15 5.22 -1.04
C LEU A 13 -2.61 4.99 -1.41
N ILE A 14 -3.10 5.64 -2.49
CA ILE A 14 -4.45 5.40 -3.03
C ILE A 14 -4.59 3.93 -3.45
N LEU A 15 -3.60 3.38 -4.15
CA LEU A 15 -3.62 1.98 -4.58
C LEU A 15 -3.66 1.02 -3.39
N GLY A 16 -2.90 1.29 -2.32
CA GLY A 16 -2.92 0.51 -1.09
C GLY A 16 -4.29 0.51 -0.41
N ILE A 17 -4.95 1.67 -0.37
CA ILE A 17 -6.33 1.79 0.15
C ILE A 17 -7.30 0.96 -0.70
N LEU A 18 -7.24 1.07 -2.03
CA LEU A 18 -8.11 0.30 -2.92
C LEU A 18 -7.90 -1.21 -2.79
N LEU A 19 -6.64 -1.68 -2.73
CA LEU A 19 -6.32 -3.08 -2.49
C LEU A 19 -6.85 -3.58 -1.14
N THR A 20 -6.78 -2.74 -0.10
CA THR A 20 -7.32 -3.08 1.22
C THR A 20 -8.84 -3.24 1.17
N ILE A 21 -9.55 -2.32 0.52
CA ILE A 21 -11.00 -2.39 0.34
C ILE A 21 -11.38 -3.67 -0.42
N VAL A 22 -10.74 -3.93 -1.56
CA VAL A 22 -10.98 -5.14 -2.36
C VAL A 22 -10.69 -6.41 -1.57
N GLY A 23 -9.57 -6.45 -0.83
CA GLY A 23 -9.20 -7.57 0.01
C GLY A 23 -10.25 -7.91 1.07
N TYR A 24 -10.82 -6.89 1.73
CA TYR A 24 -11.89 -7.11 2.71
C TYR A 24 -13.24 -7.46 2.08
N LEU A 25 -13.58 -6.92 0.91
CA LEU A 25 -14.79 -7.32 0.19
C LEU A 25 -14.73 -8.81 -0.21
N ILE A 26 -13.57 -9.27 -0.70
CA ILE A 26 -13.32 -10.69 -1.01
C ILE A 26 -13.31 -11.54 0.28
N MET A 27 -12.82 -11.00 1.40
CA MET A 27 -12.94 -11.71 2.69
C MET A 27 -14.40 -11.92 3.08
N GLY A 28 -15.23 -10.89 2.86
CA GLY A 28 -16.66 -10.91 3.14
C GLY A 28 -17.45 -11.94 2.33
N SER A 29 -16.96 -12.35 1.15
CA SER A 29 -17.56 -13.46 0.39
C SER A 29 -17.17 -14.85 0.92
N GLY A 30 -16.31 -14.93 1.94
CA GLY A 30 -15.86 -16.18 2.56
C GLY A 30 -14.53 -16.70 2.04
N ASP A 31 -13.84 -15.96 1.16
CA ASP A 31 -12.52 -16.35 0.65
C ASP A 31 -11.44 -16.15 1.72
N LYS A 32 -10.72 -17.24 2.01
CA LYS A 32 -9.66 -17.30 3.04
C LYS A 32 -8.25 -17.44 2.46
N THR A 33 -8.10 -17.42 1.14
CA THR A 33 -6.81 -17.61 0.47
C THR A 33 -6.42 -16.36 -0.29
N ILE A 34 -7.27 -15.90 -1.22
CA ILE A 34 -7.00 -14.74 -2.06
C ILE A 34 -7.06 -13.46 -1.23
N SER A 35 -8.03 -13.34 -0.33
CA SER A 35 -8.16 -12.15 0.51
C SER A 35 -6.92 -11.88 1.37
N PRO A 36 -6.41 -12.83 2.18
CA PRO A 36 -5.19 -12.61 2.95
C PRO A 36 -3.98 -12.29 2.08
N VAL A 37 -3.85 -12.90 0.90
CA VAL A 37 -2.74 -12.60 -0.03
C VAL A 37 -2.80 -11.14 -0.51
N ILE A 38 -3.98 -10.67 -0.91
CA ILE A 38 -4.18 -9.26 -1.33
C ILE A 38 -3.86 -8.31 -0.18
N LEU A 39 -4.33 -8.62 1.03
CA LEU A 39 -4.08 -7.81 2.22
C LEU A 39 -2.60 -7.79 2.58
N VAL A 40 -1.90 -8.92 2.50
CA VAL A 40 -0.44 -9.00 2.71
C VAL A 40 0.30 -8.13 1.69
N VAL A 41 -0.07 -8.18 0.41
CA VAL A 41 0.53 -7.30 -0.62
C VAL A 41 0.28 -5.83 -0.29
N ALA A 42 -0.93 -5.47 0.13
CA ALA A 42 -1.25 -4.10 0.52
C ALA A 42 -0.38 -3.63 1.71
N TYR A 43 -0.34 -4.41 2.80
CA TYR A 43 0.32 -4.04 4.05
C TYR A 43 1.84 -4.17 4.04
N VAL A 44 2.39 -5.17 3.36
CA VAL A 44 3.84 -5.46 3.40
C VAL A 44 4.58 -4.83 2.23
N ILE A 45 3.91 -4.59 1.11
CA ILE A 45 4.56 -4.08 -0.11
C ILE A 45 4.08 -2.66 -0.40
N VAL A 46 2.78 -2.47 -0.62
CA VAL A 46 2.26 -1.22 -1.19
C VAL A 46 2.34 -0.05 -0.20
N PHE A 47 1.89 -0.23 1.05
CA PHE A 47 1.98 0.82 2.07
C PHE A 47 3.44 1.17 2.42
N PRO A 48 4.35 0.21 2.65
CA PRO A 48 5.77 0.51 2.86
C PRO A 48 6.40 1.21 1.65
N ALA A 49 6.10 0.78 0.43
CA ALA A 49 6.60 1.45 -0.78
C ALA A 49 6.07 2.90 -0.89
N ALA A 50 4.80 3.15 -0.55
CA ALA A 50 4.23 4.49 -0.50
C ALA A 50 4.99 5.37 0.50
N ILE A 51 5.30 4.84 1.68
CA ILE A 51 6.03 5.58 2.72
C ILE A 51 7.49 5.81 2.30
N ILE A 52 8.19 4.77 1.85
CA ILE A 52 9.60 4.83 1.46
C ILE A 52 9.82 5.82 0.31
N SER A 53 8.94 5.81 -0.69
CA SER A 53 9.02 6.73 -1.84
C SER A 53 8.81 8.20 -1.46
N GLY A 54 8.17 8.47 -0.31
CA GLY A 54 8.02 9.81 0.24
C GLY A 54 9.25 10.31 1.00
N PHE A 55 10.18 9.45 1.41
CA PHE A 55 11.42 9.91 2.00
C PHE A 55 12.33 10.52 0.93
N LYS A 56 12.67 11.80 1.10
CA LYS A 56 13.74 12.43 0.32
C LYS A 56 15.05 11.74 0.73
N LYS A 57 15.65 10.96 -0.17
CA LYS A 57 17.04 10.51 -0.02
C LYS A 57 17.87 11.78 0.13
N SER A 58 18.53 11.92 1.28
CA SER A 58 19.56 12.92 1.43
C SER A 58 20.65 12.49 0.46
N SER A 59 20.63 13.06 -0.74
CA SER A 59 21.76 12.99 -1.64
C SER A 59 22.86 13.78 -0.94
N GLU A 60 23.72 13.06 -0.24
CA GLU A 60 25.06 13.52 0.12
C GLU A 60 25.93 13.46 -1.13
#